data_AF-A0A8H6GZ82-F1
#
_entry.id   AF-A0A8H6GZ82-F1
#
_cell.length_a   1.000
_cell.length_b   1.000
_cell.length_c   1.000
_cell.angle_alpha   90.00
_cell.angle_beta   90.00
_cell.angle_gamma   90.00
#
_symmetry.space_group_name_H-M   'P 1'
#
loop_
_entity.id
_entity.type
_entity.pdbx_description
1 polymer ?
#
loop_
_entity_poly.entity_id
_entity_poly.type
_entity_poly.pdbx_seq_one_letter_code
_entity_poly.pdbx_strand_id
1 'polypeptide(L)'
;MKKVGFGFALPGLLVSAMIVTHLPAKYIFLRILRGSEHLHRSSFIHWGTWLGCTGGVTIIAYIIASAIPMFDPLVSLVGASFGVFLCFQPFGCMWLHDNWGCRKRGLRWKGGLAWSIFIIIIGTFLMIGGTYGSIQGLLFATRDGFGAAWGCEDNSITVPSNSTASANSTITNSTTTP
;
A
#
# COMPACT_ATOMS: atom_id res chain seq x y z
N MET A 1 13.49 22.41 4.35
CA MET A 1 13.09 21.54 3.22
C MET A 1 12.02 20.49 3.60
N LYS A 2 12.18 19.69 4.67
CA LYS A 2 11.22 18.61 5.03
C LYS A 2 9.77 19.08 5.27
N LYS A 3 9.54 20.19 5.98
CA LYS A 3 8.19 20.68 6.33
C LYS A 3 7.31 21.07 5.12
N VAL A 4 7.90 21.58 4.05
CA VAL A 4 7.18 21.99 2.83
C VAL A 4 6.77 20.76 2.01
N GLY A 5 7.61 19.72 1.98
CA GLY A 5 7.28 18.46 1.32
C GLY A 5 6.08 17.74 1.95
N PHE A 6 5.98 17.74 3.29
CA PHE A 6 4.81 17.20 3.98
C PHE A 6 3.52 17.96 3.64
N GLY A 7 3.60 19.27 3.40
CA GLY A 7 2.46 20.09 2.99
C GLY A 7 1.88 19.68 1.63
N PHE A 8 2.71 19.25 0.67
CA PHE A 8 2.26 18.80 -0.65
C PHE A 8 1.82 17.33 -0.67
N ALA A 9 2.41 16.48 0.18
CA ALA A 9 2.01 15.07 0.28
C ALA A 9 0.63 14.88 0.96
N LEU A 10 0.29 15.74 1.92
CA LEU A 10 -0.98 15.69 2.65
C LEU A 10 -2.24 15.74 1.77
N PRO A 11 -2.41 16.68 0.82
CA PRO A 11 -3.62 16.73 0.00
C PRO A 11 -3.77 15.50 -0.89
N GLY A 12 -2.68 14.97 -1.45
CA GLY A 12 -2.71 13.73 -2.22
C GLY A 12 -3.18 12.55 -1.37
N LEU A 13 -2.63 12.40 -0.16
CA LEU A 13 -3.03 11.36 0.77
C LEU A 13 -4.50 11.50 1.20
N LEU A 14 -4.97 12.72 1.47
CA LEU A 14 -6.35 13.01 1.85
C LEU A 14 -7.34 12.64 0.73
N VAL A 15 -7.06 13.06 -0.50
CA VAL A 15 -7.90 12.76 -1.67
C VAL A 15 -7.92 11.27 -1.96
N SER A 16 -6.78 10.59 -1.93
CA SER A 16 -6.72 9.14 -2.10
C SER A 16 -7.50 8.41 -1.01
N ALA A 17 -7.32 8.78 0.27
CA ALA A 17 -8.05 8.19 1.39
C ALA A 17 -9.57 8.39 1.27
N MET A 18 -10.01 9.57 0.83
CA MET A 18 -11.42 9.84 0.56
C MET A 18 -11.95 8.91 -0.53
N ILE A 19 -11.29 8.82 -1.69
CA ILE A 19 -11.76 8.01 -2.82
C ILE A 19 -11.86 6.52 -2.42
N VAL A 20 -10.84 5.96 -1.78
CA VAL A 20 -10.83 4.53 -1.40
C VAL A 20 -11.86 4.20 -0.32
N THR A 21 -12.23 5.15 0.54
CA THR A 21 -13.29 4.97 1.54
C THR A 21 -14.68 5.10 0.91
N HIS A 22 -14.84 5.98 -0.09
CA HIS A 22 -16.12 6.23 -0.74
C HIS A 22 -16.52 5.14 -1.75
N LEU A 23 -15.56 4.51 -2.42
CA LEU A 23 -15.80 3.38 -3.33
C LEU A 23 -16.61 2.22 -2.70
N PRO A 24 -16.17 1.62 -1.58
CA PRO A 24 -16.91 0.55 -0.91
C PRO A 24 -18.21 1.07 -0.31
N ALA A 25 -18.22 2.28 0.26
CA ALA A 25 -19.44 2.88 0.82
C ALA A 25 -20.52 3.06 -0.26
N LYS A 26 -20.16 3.54 -1.46
CA LYS A 26 -21.07 3.66 -2.60
C LYS A 26 -21.49 2.29 -3.14
N TYR A 27 -20.59 1.31 -3.17
CA TYR A 27 -20.93 -0.05 -3.59
C TYR A 27 -21.95 -0.70 -2.65
N ILE A 28 -21.76 -0.55 -1.33
CA ILE A 28 -22.69 -1.02 -0.29
C ILE A 28 -24.03 -0.27 -0.38
N PHE A 29 -23.98 1.06 -0.53
CA PHE A 29 -25.17 1.89 -0.75
C PHE A 29 -25.97 1.45 -1.98
N LEU A 30 -25.30 1.21 -3.11
CA LEU A 30 -25.94 0.74 -4.35
C LEU A 30 -26.45 -0.69 -4.24
N ARG A 31 -25.86 -1.55 -3.42
CA ARG A 31 -26.35 -2.89 -3.12
C ARG A 31 -27.61 -2.87 -2.24
N ILE A 32 -27.65 -2.00 -1.24
CA ILE A 32 -28.75 -1.91 -0.26
C ILE A 32 -29.96 -1.15 -0.84
N LEU A 33 -29.74 -0.07 -1.63
CA LEU A 33 -30.81 0.76 -2.21
C LEU A 33 -31.20 0.38 -3.65
N ARG A 34 -30.78 -0.79 -4.15
CA ARG A 34 -31.14 -1.24 -5.50
C ARG A 34 -32.64 -1.55 -5.59
N GLY A 35 -33.43 -0.59 -6.09
CA GLY A 35 -34.87 -0.74 -6.33
C GLY A 35 -35.79 0.20 -5.54
N SER A 36 -35.28 1.20 -4.82
CA SER A 36 -36.11 2.18 -4.09
C SER A 36 -36.15 3.56 -4.76
N GLU A 37 -37.33 4.19 -4.83
CA GLU A 37 -37.54 5.57 -5.32
C GLU A 37 -36.80 6.65 -4.49
N HIS A 38 -36.24 6.29 -3.34
CA HIS A 38 -35.53 7.19 -2.42
C HIS A 38 -34.10 7.55 -2.87
N LEU A 39 -33.73 7.27 -4.12
CA LEU A 39 -32.37 7.44 -4.63
C LEU A 39 -31.99 8.90 -4.94
N HIS A 40 -32.96 9.82 -5.05
CA HIS A 40 -32.72 11.21 -5.47
C HIS A 40 -33.51 12.28 -4.68
N ARG A 41 -34.33 11.87 -3.70
CA ARG A 41 -35.07 12.80 -2.83
C ARG A 41 -34.28 13.00 -1.53
N SER A 42 -34.14 14.24 -1.08
CA SER A 42 -33.49 14.59 0.19
C SER A 42 -34.29 14.05 1.38
N SER A 43 -34.15 12.75 1.65
CA SER A 43 -34.79 12.07 2.78
C SER A 43 -33.74 11.79 3.85
N PHE A 44 -34.15 11.86 5.12
CA PHE A 44 -33.30 11.50 6.27
C PHE A 44 -32.71 10.09 6.14
N ILE A 45 -33.37 9.18 5.42
CA ILE A 45 -32.90 7.83 5.12
C ILE A 45 -31.66 7.84 4.22
N HIS A 46 -31.58 8.77 3.25
CA HIS A 46 -30.40 8.94 2.40
C HIS A 46 -29.20 9.41 3.22
N TRP A 47 -29.42 10.43 4.06
CA TRP A 47 -28.38 11.00 4.92
C TRP A 47 -27.88 9.98 5.96
N GLY A 48 -28.79 9.25 6.59
CA GLY A 48 -28.46 8.16 7.53
C GLY A 48 -27.74 6.99 6.87
N THR A 49 -28.13 6.59 5.66
CA THR A 49 -27.42 5.51 4.93
C THR A 49 -26.04 5.96 4.46
N TRP A 50 -25.91 7.22 4.01
CA TRP A 50 -24.62 7.78 3.61
C TRP A 50 -23.66 7.88 4.80
N LEU A 51 -24.10 8.44 5.94
CA LEU A 51 -23.32 8.50 7.18
C LEU A 51 -23.03 7.10 7.75
N GLY A 52 -24.00 6.19 7.70
CA GLY A 52 -23.84 4.82 8.17
C GLY A 52 -22.82 4.03 7.35
N CYS A 53 -22.86 4.13 6.01
CA CYS A 53 -21.89 3.46 5.15
C CYS A 53 -20.49 4.06 5.28
N THR A 54 -20.37 5.40 5.25
CA THR A 54 -19.06 6.07 5.38
C THR A 54 -18.46 5.87 6.77
N GLY A 55 -19.27 6.02 7.83
CA GLY A 55 -18.89 5.76 9.21
C GLY A 55 -18.51 4.29 9.44
N GLY A 56 -19.28 3.34 8.91
CA GLY A 56 -18.97 1.91 9.01
C GLY A 56 -17.63 1.54 8.38
N VAL A 57 -17.35 2.02 7.17
CA VAL A 57 -16.05 1.81 6.51
C VAL A 57 -14.92 2.48 7.32
N THR A 58 -15.16 3.67 7.86
CA THR A 58 -14.17 4.40 8.68
C THR A 58 -13.85 3.67 9.97
N ILE A 59 -14.86 3.11 10.66
CA ILE A 59 -14.67 2.31 11.88
C ILE A 59 -13.84 1.06 11.59
N ILE A 60 -14.15 0.35 10.50
CA ILE A 60 -13.39 -0.84 10.10
C ILE A 60 -11.94 -0.48 9.78
N ALA A 61 -11.72 0.62 9.03
CA ALA A 61 -10.38 1.11 8.73
C ALA A 61 -9.60 1.49 10.01
N TYR A 62 -10.26 2.14 10.96
CA TYR A 62 -9.67 2.51 12.25
C TYR A 62 -9.25 1.28 13.07
N ILE A 63 -10.09 0.24 13.10
CA ILE A 63 -9.77 -1.02 13.79
C ILE A 63 -8.51 -1.66 13.17
N ILE A 64 -8.43 -1.73 11.84
CA ILE A 64 -7.27 -2.30 11.13
C ILE A 64 -6.02 -1.46 11.39
N ALA A 65 -6.13 -0.13 11.34
CA ALA A 65 -5.02 0.78 11.62
C ALA A 65 -4.48 0.65 13.05
N SER A 66 -5.36 0.44 14.03
CA SER A 66 -4.97 0.27 15.44
C SER A 66 -4.43 -1.14 15.74
N ALA A 67 -4.85 -2.14 14.96
CA ALA A 67 -4.44 -3.53 15.16
C ALA A 67 -3.05 -3.86 14.60
N ILE A 68 -2.49 -3.00 13.75
CA ILE A 68 -1.25 -3.28 13.03
C ILE A 68 -0.20 -2.22 13.38
N PRO A 69 0.82 -2.55 14.20
CA PRO A 69 1.87 -1.61 14.61
C PRO A 69 2.86 -1.26 13.47
N MET A 70 2.77 -1.93 12.32
CA MET A 70 3.67 -1.75 11.16
C MET A 70 2.91 -1.70 9.81
N PHE A 71 2.55 -0.49 9.38
CA PHE A 71 1.76 -0.29 8.16
C PHE A 71 2.60 -0.38 6.87
N ASP A 72 3.82 0.16 6.89
CA ASP A 72 4.68 0.31 5.69
C ASP A 72 4.98 -1.00 4.94
N PRO A 73 5.46 -2.08 5.59
CA PRO A 73 5.72 -3.33 4.88
C PRO A 73 4.43 -4.01 4.40
N LEU A 74 3.30 -3.81 5.07
CA LEU A 74 2.01 -4.39 4.64
C LEU A 74 1.42 -3.68 3.44
N VAL A 75 1.44 -2.34 3.40
CA VAL A 75 0.99 -1.59 2.21
C VAL A 75 1.91 -1.89 1.02
N SER A 76 3.21 -2.04 1.26
CA SER A 76 4.17 -2.49 0.25
C SER A 76 3.84 -3.90 -0.25
N LEU A 77 3.53 -4.84 0.65
CA LEU A 77 3.16 -6.21 0.30
C LEU A 77 1.89 -6.26 -0.54
N VAL A 78 0.85 -5.52 -0.14
CA VAL A 78 -0.43 -5.44 -0.85
C VAL A 78 -0.25 -4.80 -2.22
N GLY A 79 0.55 -3.73 -2.34
CA GLY A 79 0.87 -3.09 -3.62
C GLY A 79 1.68 -4.00 -4.55
N ALA A 80 2.68 -4.70 -4.03
CA ALA A 80 3.52 -5.61 -4.79
C ALA A 80 2.76 -6.85 -5.28
N SER A 81 1.81 -7.35 -4.49
CA SER A 81 0.99 -8.52 -4.87
C SER A 81 -0.19 -8.11 -5.75
N PHE A 82 -1.14 -7.33 -5.20
CA PHE A 82 -2.37 -6.97 -5.91
C PHE A 82 -2.15 -5.94 -7.00
N GLY A 83 -1.28 -4.95 -6.80
CA GLY A 83 -1.00 -3.93 -7.81
C GLY A 83 -0.39 -4.54 -9.08
N VAL A 84 0.63 -5.38 -8.91
CA VAL A 84 1.29 -6.06 -10.03
C VAL A 84 0.35 -7.09 -10.67
N PHE A 85 -0.38 -7.89 -9.88
CA PHE A 85 -1.33 -8.85 -10.43
C PHE A 85 -2.42 -8.17 -11.27
N LEU A 86 -3.04 -7.10 -10.76
CA LEU A 86 -4.12 -6.39 -11.45
C LEU A 86 -3.64 -5.55 -12.64
N CYS A 87 -2.36 -5.13 -12.68
CA CYS A 87 -1.84 -4.35 -13.80
C CYS A 87 -1.11 -5.19 -14.86
N PHE A 88 -0.53 -6.34 -14.54
CA PHE A 88 0.19 -7.14 -15.54
C PHE A 88 -0.67 -8.28 -16.09
N GLN A 89 -1.45 -8.95 -15.23
CA GLN A 89 -2.21 -10.14 -15.61
C GLN A 89 -3.35 -9.83 -16.60
N PRO A 90 -4.26 -8.87 -16.36
CA PRO A 90 -5.33 -8.60 -17.31
C PRO A 90 -4.83 -7.95 -18.60
N PHE A 91 -3.76 -7.14 -18.56
CA PHE A 91 -3.18 -6.55 -19.77
C PHE A 91 -2.54 -7.61 -20.67
N GLY A 92 -1.83 -8.60 -20.10
CA GLY A 92 -1.30 -9.74 -20.85
C GLY A 92 -2.40 -10.68 -21.37
N CYS A 93 -3.39 -10.98 -20.54
CA CYS A 93 -4.51 -11.86 -20.91
C CYS A 93 -5.45 -11.23 -21.95
N MET A 94 -5.67 -9.91 -21.91
CA MET A 94 -6.55 -9.20 -22.85
C MET A 94 -6.04 -9.30 -24.28
N TRP A 95 -4.73 -9.09 -24.49
CA TRP A 95 -4.13 -9.24 -25.82
C TRP A 95 -4.21 -10.69 -26.32
N LEU A 96 -3.99 -11.67 -25.43
CA LEU A 96 -4.08 -13.10 -25.77
C LEU A 96 -5.51 -13.50 -26.15
N HIS A 97 -6.52 -12.97 -25.44
CA HIS A 97 -7.93 -13.24 -25.68
C HIS A 97 -8.42 -12.63 -27.01
N ASP A 98 -8.07 -11.37 -27.28
CA ASP A 98 -8.50 -10.65 -28.50
C ASP A 98 -7.86 -11.24 -29.77
N ASN A 99 -6.61 -11.69 -29.67
CA ASN A 99 -5.85 -12.22 -30.79
C ASN A 99 -5.95 -13.75 -30.95
N TRP A 100 -6.74 -14.43 -30.11
CA TRP A 100 -6.95 -15.89 -30.14
C TRP A 100 -7.70 -16.36 -31.41
N GLY A 101 -8.59 -15.51 -31.94
CA GLY A 101 -9.40 -15.81 -33.14
C GLY A 101 -8.72 -15.54 -34.48
N CYS A 102 -7.52 -14.94 -34.50
CA CYS A 102 -6.89 -14.53 -35.76
C CYS A 102 -6.31 -15.72 -36.54
N ARG A 103 -6.89 -15.97 -37.73
CA ARG A 103 -6.52 -17.06 -38.67
C ARG A 103 -5.11 -16.92 -39.29
N LYS A 104 -4.53 -15.71 -39.31
CA LYS A 104 -3.21 -15.42 -39.94
C LYS A 104 -2.11 -15.25 -38.88
N ARG A 105 -1.44 -16.35 -38.53
CA ARG A 105 -0.31 -16.39 -37.58
C ARG A 105 1.02 -15.93 -38.21
N GLY A 106 1.08 -14.68 -38.67
CA GLY A 106 2.30 -14.08 -39.23
C GLY A 106 3.40 -13.80 -38.19
N LEU A 107 4.57 -13.33 -38.63
CA LEU A 107 5.70 -13.00 -37.75
C LEU A 107 5.35 -11.92 -36.70
N ARG A 108 4.48 -10.97 -37.07
CA ARG A 108 3.96 -9.91 -36.19
C ARG A 108 3.05 -10.45 -35.08
N TRP A 109 2.32 -11.54 -35.36
CA TRP A 109 1.47 -12.24 -34.38
C TRP A 109 2.33 -13.00 -33.36
N LYS A 110 3.39 -13.67 -33.82
CA LYS A 110 4.39 -14.31 -32.94
C LYS A 110 5.14 -13.29 -32.07
N GLY A 111 5.49 -12.13 -32.63
CA GLY A 111 6.11 -11.04 -31.88
C GLY A 111 5.23 -10.48 -30.77
N GLY A 112 3.96 -10.20 -31.05
CA GLY A 112 3.01 -9.75 -30.03
C GLY A 112 2.71 -10.80 -28.96
N LEU A 113 2.72 -12.09 -29.34
CA LEU A 113 2.53 -13.20 -28.40
C LEU A 113 3.73 -13.32 -27.46
N ALA A 114 4.94 -13.28 -28.01
CA ALA A 114 6.17 -13.28 -27.22
C ALA A 114 6.22 -12.07 -26.27
N TRP A 115 5.82 -10.89 -26.74
CA TRP A 115 5.75 -9.67 -25.92
C TRP A 115 4.74 -9.79 -24.78
N SER A 116 3.55 -10.35 -25.05
CA SER A 116 2.52 -10.54 -24.04
C SER A 116 2.92 -11.56 -22.97
N ILE A 117 3.55 -12.66 -23.38
CA ILE A 117 4.12 -13.66 -22.46
C ILE A 117 5.27 -13.03 -21.64
N PHE A 118 6.11 -12.22 -22.26
CA PHE A 118 7.19 -11.51 -21.56
C PHE A 118 6.65 -10.59 -20.46
N ILE A 119 5.58 -9.83 -20.73
CA ILE A 119 4.91 -8.98 -19.72
C ILE A 119 4.36 -9.80 -18.55
N ILE A 120 3.82 -10.99 -18.81
CA ILE A 120 3.33 -11.89 -17.75
C ILE A 120 4.50 -12.44 -16.92
N ILE A 121 5.60 -12.82 -17.56
CA ILE A 121 6.80 -13.34 -16.86
C ILE A 121 7.46 -12.25 -16.01
N ILE A 122 7.66 -11.04 -16.55
CA ILE A 122 8.27 -9.95 -15.79
C ILE A 122 7.35 -9.47 -14.66
N GLY A 123 6.03 -9.46 -14.88
CA GLY A 123 5.04 -9.15 -13.84
C GLY A 123 5.07 -10.17 -12.71
N THR A 124 5.10 -11.47 -13.01
CA THR A 124 5.22 -12.51 -11.98
C THR A 124 6.55 -12.44 -11.23
N PHE A 125 7.65 -12.13 -11.92
CA PHE A 125 8.95 -11.91 -11.29
C PHE A 125 8.93 -10.70 -10.34
N LEU A 126 8.39 -9.55 -10.78
CA LEU A 126 8.21 -8.35 -9.96
C LEU A 126 7.34 -8.62 -8.73
N MET A 127 6.29 -9.44 -8.88
CA MET A 127 5.43 -9.84 -7.77
C MET A 127 6.22 -10.64 -6.72
N ILE A 128 7.04 -11.61 -7.14
CA ILE A 128 7.87 -12.43 -6.23
C ILE A 128 8.93 -11.56 -5.55
N GLY A 129 9.65 -10.73 -6.32
CA GLY A 129 10.68 -9.84 -5.79
C GLY A 129 10.12 -8.80 -4.81
N GLY A 130 8.98 -8.19 -5.15
CA GLY A 130 8.31 -7.22 -4.29
C GLY A 130 7.80 -7.86 -2.99
N THR A 131 7.20 -9.05 -3.07
CA THR A 131 6.74 -9.82 -1.90
C THR A 131 7.92 -10.18 -0.98
N TYR A 132 9.04 -10.62 -1.55
CA TYR A 132 10.25 -10.93 -0.78
C TYR A 132 10.80 -9.69 -0.05
N GLY A 133 10.86 -8.55 -0.73
CA GLY A 133 11.30 -7.29 -0.13
C GLY A 133 10.43 -6.87 1.06
N SER A 134 9.11 -6.95 0.93
CA SER A 134 8.18 -6.63 2.00
C SER A 134 8.29 -7.59 3.19
N ILE A 135 8.51 -8.90 2.95
CA ILE A 135 8.73 -9.90 4.00
C ILE A 135 10.02 -9.63 4.78
N GLN A 136 11.11 -9.27 4.09
CA GLN A 136 12.36 -8.92 4.76
C GLN A 136 12.20 -7.64 5.61
N GLY A 137 11.47 -6.65 5.10
CA GLY A 137 11.13 -5.45 5.86
C GLY A 137 10.31 -5.75 7.11
N LEU A 138 9.36 -6.69 7.02
CA LEU A 138 8.60 -7.19 8.16
C LEU A 138 9.50 -7.90 9.18
N LEU A 139 10.40 -8.78 8.72
CA LEU A 139 11.27 -9.56 9.59
C LEU A 139 12.32 -8.70 10.33
N PHE A 140 12.87 -7.70 9.65
CA PHE A 140 13.76 -6.71 10.26
C PHE A 140 13.03 -5.94 11.35
N ALA A 141 11.82 -5.46 11.04
CA ALA A 141 11.01 -4.73 11.97
C ALA A 141 10.62 -5.56 13.21
N THR A 142 10.21 -6.82 13.05
CA THR A 142 9.89 -7.67 14.21
C THR A 142 11.12 -7.95 15.11
N ARG A 143 12.34 -7.97 14.55
CA ARG A 143 13.58 -8.20 15.32
C ARG A 143 14.02 -6.99 16.15
N ASP A 144 13.78 -5.79 15.65
CA ASP A 144 14.12 -4.53 16.33
C ASP A 144 13.07 -4.09 17.36
N GLY A 145 11.98 -4.87 17.53
CA GLY A 145 11.04 -4.71 18.64
C GLY A 145 10.03 -3.57 18.44
N PHE A 146 9.25 -3.59 17.36
CA PHE A 146 8.04 -2.75 17.31
C PHE A 146 7.04 -3.25 18.37
N GLY A 147 6.64 -2.35 19.27
CA GLY A 147 5.72 -2.60 20.38
C GLY A 147 4.40 -3.24 19.94
N ALA A 148 3.73 -3.90 20.90
CA ALA A 148 2.54 -4.70 20.62
C ALA A 148 1.41 -3.88 19.98
N ALA A 149 0.60 -4.51 19.13
CA ALA A 149 -0.71 -3.97 18.78
C ALA A 149 -1.49 -3.74 20.08
N TRP A 150 -1.94 -2.51 20.33
CA TRP A 150 -2.55 -2.11 21.61
C TRP A 150 -1.57 -2.01 22.80
N GLY A 151 -0.28 -1.88 22.54
CA GLY A 151 0.74 -1.61 23.55
C GLY A 151 0.66 -0.16 24.04
N CYS A 152 0.38 0.02 25.33
CA CYS A 152 0.67 1.27 26.02
C CYS A 152 2.12 1.18 26.52
N GLU A 153 3.07 1.38 25.62
CA GLU A 153 4.50 1.39 25.96
C GLU A 153 5.03 2.82 26.02
N ASP A 154 5.80 3.09 27.08
CA ASP A 154 6.42 4.39 27.33
C ASP A 154 7.57 4.65 26.36
N ASN A 155 7.29 5.40 25.30
CA ASN A 155 8.31 5.90 24.35
C ASN A 155 9.12 7.09 24.93
N SER A 156 9.29 7.15 26.25
CA SER A 156 10.19 8.12 26.86
C SER A 156 11.62 7.74 26.50
N ILE A 157 12.19 8.51 25.57
CA ILE A 157 13.53 8.34 25.04
C ILE A 157 14.56 8.43 26.19
N THR A 158 14.94 7.29 26.76
CA THR A 158 16.29 7.20 27.32
C THR A 158 17.18 6.93 26.12
N VAL A 159 17.85 8.00 25.67
CA VAL A 159 19.02 7.87 24.80
C VAL A 159 19.83 6.65 25.27
N PRO A 160 20.02 5.61 24.46
CA PRO A 160 20.88 4.52 24.85
C PRO A 160 22.26 5.13 25.08
N SER A 161 22.72 5.06 26.32
CA SER A 161 24.03 5.54 26.79
C SER A 161 25.20 4.75 26.19
N ASN A 162 25.02 4.10 25.04
CA ASN A 162 26.05 3.32 24.37
C ASN A 162 26.49 3.86 23.01
N SER A 163 26.00 5.04 22.58
CA SER A 163 26.60 5.76 21.45
C SER A 163 27.80 6.64 21.84
N THR A 164 28.23 6.65 23.11
CA THR A 164 29.45 7.33 23.57
C THR A 164 30.69 6.43 23.61
N ALA A 165 30.60 5.14 23.24
CA ALA A 165 31.75 4.23 23.26
C ALA A 165 32.47 4.05 21.89
N SER A 166 31.97 4.64 20.81
CA SER A 166 32.61 4.56 19.48
C SER A 166 32.88 5.96 18.87
N ALA A 167 33.42 6.86 19.69
CA ALA A 167 33.92 8.15 19.25
C ALA A 167 35.24 8.55 19.94
N ASN A 168 35.89 7.64 20.68
CA ASN A 168 37.09 7.96 21.47
C ASN A 168 38.28 7.01 21.25
N SER A 169 38.53 6.58 20.00
CA SER A 169 39.73 5.80 19.66
C SER A 169 40.54 6.32 18.47
N THR A 170 40.30 7.54 17.98
CA THR A 170 41.04 8.03 16.78
C THR A 170 41.64 9.43 16.89
N ILE A 171 41.63 10.10 18.05
CA ILE A 171 42.32 11.38 18.21
C ILE A 171 42.91 11.48 19.61
N THR A 172 44.20 11.14 19.75
CA THR A 172 45.21 11.77 20.63
C THR A 172 46.35 10.77 20.88
N ASN A 173 47.33 10.72 19.96
CA ASN A 173 48.73 10.50 20.31
C ASN A 173 49.63 10.86 19.13
N SER A 174 50.74 11.55 19.43
CA SER A 174 51.70 12.27 18.57
C SER A 174 51.16 13.61 18.05
N THR A 175 51.67 14.78 18.47
CA THR A 175 53.05 15.25 18.28
C THR A 175 53.35 16.52 19.13
N THR A 176 54.54 16.56 19.77
CA THR A 176 55.39 17.71 20.20
C THR A 176 55.00 18.69 21.33
N THR A 177 55.73 18.59 22.46
CA THR A 177 56.69 19.56 23.11
C THR A 177 56.41 21.07 23.11
N PRO A 178 56.95 21.87 24.08
CA PRO A 178 58.16 21.64 24.92
C PRO A 178 57.95 21.59 26.43
#